data_AF-A0A924WSA5-F1
#
_entry.id   AF-A0A924WSA5-F1
#
_cell.length_a   1.000
_cell.length_b   1.000
_cell.length_c   1.000
_cell.angle_alpha   90.00
_cell.angle_beta   90.00
_cell.angle_gamma   90.00
#
_symmetry.space_group_name_H-M   'P 1'
#
loop_
_entity.id
_entity.type
_entity.pdbx_description
1 polymer ?
#
loop_
_entity_poly.entity_id
_entity_poly.type
_entity_poly.pdbx_seq_one_letter_code
_entity_poly.pdbx_strand_id
1 'polypeptide(L)'
;MLNPATPANPVPHLKTALSGPLPDLEKRILESQPAIEHWFRGQWQEHESPFYGSVDLRNSGFKLAPVDTNLFPGGFNNLNPDFLPLCVQATQSAIEKICPDARGVLLIPESHTRNQFYLQNVAALTTILRQAGLIVRIGTLLPEITAPTDIALADGRLITLEPLIRNGRRLMVAGFDPCMILLNNDLSAGVPDVLKDLDQWVLPPVAAGWTTRRKSQHFAHYNTVVNEFAELLKIDPWRINPLFERCGKINFKERQGEECVAGYVSEILTDIKAKYREYGIDHEPFVIVKADAGTYGMGIMTVRDASEVMQLNRNQRKKMAVVKEGLEVQEVLVQEGVYTFESVAEAAAEPVVYMIDHFVVGGFYRVHNERGQDQNLNAPGMSFAPLAFWSPCSTPDHAARPDAAPNRFYAYGVIARLALLAAAREIETLSAAATS
;
A
#
# COMPACT_ATOMS: atom_id res chain seq x y z
N MET A 1 -26.06 -5.96 38.98
CA MET A 1 -24.89 -6.64 38.40
C MET A 1 -24.28 -5.68 37.40
N LEU A 2 -23.17 -5.05 37.77
CA LEU A 2 -22.43 -4.14 36.90
C LEU A 2 -21.79 -4.97 35.79
N ASN A 3 -22.05 -4.57 34.54
CA ASN A 3 -21.44 -5.15 33.36
C ASN A 3 -19.90 -4.99 33.48
N PRO A 4 -19.10 -6.06 33.37
CA PRO A 4 -17.66 -5.90 33.37
C PRO A 4 -17.29 -5.05 32.15
N ALA A 5 -16.63 -3.92 32.40
CA ALA A 5 -16.15 -3.02 31.38
C ALA A 5 -15.36 -3.82 30.34
N THR A 6 -15.81 -3.76 29.09
CA THR A 6 -15.04 -4.15 27.92
C THR A 6 -13.65 -3.49 28.06
N PRO A 7 -12.54 -4.24 27.97
CA PRO A 7 -11.23 -3.61 28.04
C PRO A 7 -11.16 -2.53 26.95
N ALA A 8 -10.87 -1.30 27.35
CA ALA A 8 -10.72 -0.18 26.44
C ALA A 8 -9.58 -0.51 25.47
N ASN A 9 -9.92 -0.91 24.24
CA ASN A 9 -8.93 -1.04 23.18
C ASN A 9 -8.34 0.35 22.94
N PRO A 10 -7.02 0.54 23.09
CA PRO A 10 -6.41 1.86 22.94
C PRO A 10 -6.59 2.34 21.50
N VAL A 11 -7.54 3.23 21.29
CA VAL A 11 -7.71 3.95 20.03
C VAL A 11 -6.51 4.87 19.86
N PRO A 12 -5.83 4.88 18.72
CA PRO A 12 -4.73 5.80 18.49
C PRO A 12 -5.16 7.25 18.68
N HIS A 13 -4.36 7.97 19.44
CA HIS A 13 -4.53 9.40 19.63
C HIS A 13 -3.51 10.13 18.76
N LEU A 14 -4.00 11.11 18.01
CA LEU A 14 -3.15 12.06 17.32
C LEU A 14 -2.52 12.94 18.41
N LYS A 15 -1.20 12.81 18.61
CA LYS A 15 -0.45 13.51 19.68
C LYS A 15 -0.01 14.91 19.26
N THR A 16 -0.82 15.62 18.47
CA THR A 16 -0.45 16.97 18.07
C THR A 16 -1.11 17.99 18.98
N ALA A 17 -0.28 18.89 19.53
CA ALA A 17 -0.75 20.18 20.05
C ALA A 17 -1.13 21.14 18.91
N LEU A 18 -0.81 20.77 17.66
CA LEU A 18 -1.24 21.48 16.45
C LEU A 18 -2.73 21.21 16.21
N SER A 19 -3.57 22.03 16.83
CA SER A 19 -4.93 22.34 16.37
C SER A 19 -4.88 23.26 15.13
N GLY A 20 -4.02 22.90 14.17
CA GLY A 20 -3.75 23.64 12.94
C GLY A 20 -4.12 22.80 11.71
N PRO A 21 -3.92 23.32 10.48
CA PRO A 21 -4.71 23.18 9.25
C PRO A 21 -5.25 21.82 8.73
N LEU A 22 -4.97 20.67 9.35
CA LEU A 22 -5.63 19.41 8.99
C LEU A 22 -7.15 19.44 9.22
N PRO A 23 -7.71 20.09 10.27
CA PRO A 23 -9.13 20.31 10.39
C PRO A 23 -9.71 21.05 9.19
N ASP A 24 -8.95 21.92 8.50
CA ASP A 24 -9.44 22.58 7.28
C ASP A 24 -9.50 21.62 6.08
N LEU A 25 -8.52 20.71 5.95
CA LEU A 25 -8.55 19.68 4.91
C LEU A 25 -9.67 18.66 5.17
N GLU A 26 -9.75 18.13 6.40
CA GLU A 26 -10.79 17.18 6.82
C GLU A 26 -12.18 17.82 6.71
N LYS A 27 -12.33 19.09 7.13
CA LYS A 27 -13.56 19.86 6.94
C LYS A 27 -13.88 20.03 5.47
N ARG A 28 -12.92 20.40 4.62
CA ARG A 28 -13.18 20.57 3.18
C ARG A 28 -13.58 19.25 2.51
N ILE A 29 -12.93 18.16 2.88
CA ILE A 29 -13.28 16.81 2.44
C ILE A 29 -14.70 16.46 2.89
N LEU A 30 -15.03 16.72 4.16
CA LEU A 30 -16.35 16.44 4.73
C LEU A 30 -17.46 17.24 4.04
N GLU A 31 -17.29 18.57 3.94
CA GLU A 31 -18.24 19.48 3.28
C GLU A 31 -18.43 19.16 1.79
N SER A 32 -17.45 18.52 1.16
CA SER A 32 -17.48 18.18 -0.27
C SER A 32 -17.81 16.72 -0.54
N GLN A 33 -18.24 15.93 0.46
CA GLN A 33 -18.48 14.49 0.32
C GLN A 33 -19.29 14.13 -0.94
N PRO A 34 -20.47 14.74 -1.24
CA PRO A 34 -21.23 14.35 -2.42
C PRO A 34 -20.48 14.58 -3.74
N ALA A 35 -19.71 15.67 -3.84
CA ALA A 35 -18.91 15.99 -5.00
C ALA A 35 -17.73 15.02 -5.17
N ILE A 36 -17.06 14.66 -4.06
CA ILE A 36 -15.98 13.67 -4.02
C ILE A 36 -16.49 12.31 -4.48
N GLU A 37 -17.58 11.83 -3.90
CA GLU A 37 -18.13 10.51 -4.25
C GLU A 37 -18.66 10.48 -5.69
N HIS A 38 -19.21 11.58 -6.18
CA HIS A 38 -19.59 11.71 -7.59
C HIS A 38 -18.38 11.67 -8.52
N TRP A 39 -17.33 12.43 -8.20
CA TRP A 39 -16.09 12.45 -8.98
C TRP A 39 -15.45 11.06 -9.05
N PHE A 40 -15.32 10.36 -7.91
CA PHE A 40 -14.82 8.98 -7.91
C PHE A 40 -15.67 8.04 -8.77
N ARG A 41 -17.00 8.11 -8.70
CA ARG A 41 -17.86 7.27 -9.58
C ARG A 41 -17.60 7.53 -11.06
N GLY A 42 -17.32 8.76 -11.47
CA GLY A 42 -16.91 9.08 -12.84
C GLY A 42 -15.54 8.47 -13.18
N GLN A 43 -14.56 8.61 -12.29
CA GLN A 43 -13.22 8.04 -12.48
C GLN A 43 -13.25 6.51 -12.63
N TRP A 44 -14.07 5.81 -11.85
CA TRP A 44 -14.21 4.35 -11.93
C TRP A 44 -15.08 3.86 -13.09
N GLN A 45 -15.72 4.77 -13.84
CA GLN A 45 -16.33 4.44 -15.13
C GLN A 45 -15.31 4.51 -16.27
N GLU A 46 -14.29 5.35 -16.12
CA GLU A 46 -13.23 5.55 -17.12
C GLU A 46 -12.05 4.60 -16.91
N HIS A 47 -11.76 4.25 -15.66
CA HIS A 47 -10.60 3.45 -15.27
C HIS A 47 -10.98 2.17 -14.53
N GLU A 48 -10.34 1.05 -14.88
CA GLU A 48 -10.58 -0.24 -14.24
C GLU A 48 -9.87 -0.31 -12.88
N SER A 49 -10.62 -0.57 -11.81
CA SER A 49 -10.04 -0.67 -10.47
C SER A 49 -9.22 -1.96 -10.31
N PRO A 50 -8.07 -1.94 -9.61
CA PRO A 50 -7.37 -3.16 -9.25
C PRO A 50 -8.27 -4.09 -8.43
N PHE A 51 -8.07 -5.41 -8.54
CA PHE A 51 -8.82 -6.39 -7.74
C PHE A 51 -8.74 -6.08 -6.24
N TYR A 52 -7.55 -5.68 -5.78
CA TYR A 52 -7.29 -5.25 -4.42
C TYR A 52 -6.08 -4.30 -4.33
N GLY A 53 -5.90 -3.67 -3.18
CA GLY A 53 -4.71 -2.88 -2.89
C GLY A 53 -4.66 -2.43 -1.43
N SER A 54 -3.47 -2.10 -0.96
CA SER A 54 -3.30 -1.39 0.31
C SER A 54 -2.48 -0.13 0.13
N VAL A 55 -2.80 0.90 0.90
CA VAL A 55 -2.10 2.19 0.87
C VAL A 55 -1.67 2.55 2.28
N ASP A 56 -0.36 2.74 2.47
CA ASP A 56 0.22 3.25 3.71
C ASP A 56 0.12 4.78 3.65
N LEU A 57 -0.53 5.39 4.65
CA LEU A 57 -0.68 6.85 4.75
C LEU A 57 0.15 7.38 5.91
N ARG A 58 0.50 8.67 5.85
CA ARG A 58 1.00 9.41 7.01
C ARG A 58 0.18 10.65 7.26
N ASN A 59 -0.08 10.88 8.54
CA ASN A 59 -0.78 12.06 9.03
C ASN A 59 0.16 12.87 9.94
N SER A 60 0.59 14.03 9.44
CA SER A 60 1.45 14.97 10.18
C SER A 60 0.69 16.12 10.84
N GLY A 61 -0.65 16.12 10.84
CA GLY A 61 -1.43 17.27 11.32
C GLY A 61 -1.38 18.52 10.42
N PHE A 62 -0.52 18.54 9.40
CA PHE A 62 -0.47 19.56 8.35
C PHE A 62 -0.48 18.99 6.93
N LYS A 63 -0.29 17.68 6.79
CA LYS A 63 -0.30 16.93 5.53
C LYS A 63 -0.86 15.53 5.78
N LEU A 64 -1.68 15.04 4.85
CA LEU A 64 -2.22 13.68 4.83
C LEU A 64 -1.94 13.08 3.46
N ALA A 65 -0.94 12.21 3.37
CA ALA A 65 -0.44 11.75 2.08
C ALA A 65 -0.15 10.24 2.08
N PRO A 66 -0.30 9.57 0.92
CA PRO A 66 0.17 8.21 0.74
C PRO A 66 1.69 8.18 0.62
N VAL A 67 2.30 7.20 1.29
CA VAL A 67 3.75 6.98 1.27
C VAL A 67 4.14 5.69 0.57
N ASP A 68 3.20 4.73 0.46
CA ASP A 68 3.35 3.49 -0.28
C ASP A 68 1.99 2.99 -0.80
N THR A 69 1.98 2.40 -2.00
CA THR A 69 0.83 1.73 -2.59
C THR A 69 1.25 0.34 -3.02
N ASN A 70 0.63 -0.67 -2.42
CA ASN A 70 0.92 -2.08 -2.65
C ASN A 70 -0.25 -2.78 -3.34
N LEU A 71 0.01 -3.29 -4.55
CA LEU A 71 -0.94 -4.08 -5.34
C LEU A 71 -0.96 -5.57 -4.95
N PHE A 72 -0.13 -5.98 -3.98
CA PHE A 72 -0.06 -7.34 -3.45
C PHE A 72 -0.16 -7.30 -1.91
N PRO A 73 -1.28 -6.81 -1.36
CA PRO A 73 -1.42 -6.63 0.08
C PRO A 73 -1.29 -7.96 0.84
N GLY A 74 -0.38 -8.02 1.80
CA GLY A 74 0.00 -9.24 2.53
C GLY A 74 -0.43 -9.28 3.99
N GLY A 75 -1.46 -8.51 4.37
CA GLY A 75 -1.91 -8.35 5.77
C GLY A 75 -3.42 -8.48 5.98
N PHE A 76 -4.12 -9.29 5.18
CA PHE A 76 -5.57 -9.51 5.35
C PHE A 76 -5.94 -10.07 6.73
N ASN A 77 -5.03 -10.79 7.39
CA ASN A 77 -5.20 -11.29 8.75
C ASN A 77 -5.24 -10.19 9.83
N ASN A 78 -4.80 -8.97 9.51
CA ASN A 78 -4.79 -7.84 10.43
C ASN A 78 -6.08 -7.00 10.34
N LEU A 79 -6.96 -7.28 9.37
CA LEU A 79 -8.26 -6.60 9.27
C LEU A 79 -9.16 -6.97 10.44
N ASN A 80 -10.02 -6.04 10.85
CA ASN A 80 -11.02 -6.33 11.87
C ASN A 80 -12.01 -7.40 11.34
N PRO A 81 -12.17 -8.55 12.03
CA PRO A 81 -13.09 -9.61 11.62
C PRO A 81 -14.54 -9.14 11.42
N ASP A 82 -14.97 -8.08 12.11
CA ASP A 82 -16.32 -7.52 11.98
C ASP A 82 -16.60 -6.96 10.57
N PHE A 83 -15.57 -6.62 9.78
CA PHE A 83 -15.70 -6.19 8.38
C PHE A 83 -15.56 -7.31 7.36
N LEU A 84 -15.53 -8.57 7.80
CA LEU A 84 -15.54 -9.69 6.86
C LEU A 84 -16.72 -9.62 5.88
N PRO A 85 -17.97 -9.32 6.29
CA PRO A 85 -19.08 -9.17 5.34
C PRO A 85 -18.83 -8.09 4.27
N LEU A 86 -18.20 -6.97 4.65
CA LEU A 86 -17.84 -5.89 3.72
C LEU A 86 -16.75 -6.34 2.74
N CYS A 87 -15.72 -7.05 3.23
CA CYS A 87 -14.68 -7.63 2.37
C CYS A 87 -15.28 -8.61 1.35
N VAL A 88 -16.22 -9.45 1.79
CA VAL A 88 -16.92 -10.42 0.93
C VAL A 88 -17.73 -9.70 -0.15
N GLN A 89 -18.52 -8.70 0.22
CA GLN A 89 -19.32 -7.94 -0.74
C GLN A 89 -18.45 -7.18 -1.76
N ALA A 90 -17.37 -6.55 -1.31
CA ALA A 90 -16.42 -5.88 -2.21
C ALA A 90 -15.74 -6.88 -3.17
N THR A 91 -15.43 -8.09 -2.69
CA THR A 91 -14.89 -9.18 -3.52
C THR A 91 -15.89 -9.64 -4.58
N GLN A 92 -17.18 -9.76 -4.22
CA GLN A 92 -18.24 -10.08 -5.19
C GLN A 92 -18.32 -9.03 -6.29
N SER A 93 -18.30 -7.73 -5.94
CA SER A 93 -18.24 -6.63 -6.92
C SER A 93 -17.01 -6.73 -7.84
N ALA A 94 -15.82 -7.02 -7.29
CA ALA A 94 -14.61 -7.21 -8.09
C ALA A 94 -14.77 -8.36 -9.10
N ILE A 95 -15.32 -9.51 -8.66
CA ILE A 95 -15.52 -10.68 -9.51
C ILE A 95 -16.53 -10.39 -10.62
N GLU A 96 -17.67 -9.75 -10.29
CA GLU A 96 -18.71 -9.41 -11.26
C GLU A 96 -18.20 -8.52 -12.40
N LYS A 97 -17.23 -7.64 -12.11
CA LYS A 97 -16.60 -6.78 -13.11
C LYS A 97 -15.55 -7.49 -13.95
N ILE A 98 -14.68 -8.26 -13.32
CA ILE A 98 -13.47 -8.79 -13.97
C ILE A 98 -13.76 -10.14 -14.66
N CYS A 99 -14.49 -11.03 -13.98
CA CYS A 99 -14.80 -12.36 -14.50
C CYS A 99 -16.11 -12.87 -13.89
N PRO A 100 -17.28 -12.42 -14.39
CA PRO A 100 -18.58 -12.73 -13.81
C PRO A 100 -18.91 -14.23 -13.83
N ASP A 101 -18.34 -14.98 -14.77
CA ASP A 101 -18.51 -16.43 -14.88
C ASP A 101 -17.49 -17.24 -14.05
N ALA A 102 -16.65 -16.57 -13.26
CA ALA A 102 -15.62 -17.23 -12.47
C ALA A 102 -16.22 -18.18 -11.43
N ARG A 103 -15.96 -19.47 -11.60
CA ARG A 103 -16.32 -20.50 -10.60
C ARG A 103 -15.20 -20.79 -9.61
N GLY A 104 -13.97 -20.44 -9.98
CA GLY A 104 -12.81 -20.71 -9.15
C GLY A 104 -11.61 -19.85 -9.49
N VAL A 105 -10.77 -19.68 -8.48
CA VAL A 105 -9.55 -18.87 -8.51
C VAL A 105 -8.36 -19.70 -8.04
N LEU A 106 -7.24 -19.53 -8.74
CA LEU A 106 -5.93 -19.98 -8.28
C LEU A 106 -5.23 -18.84 -7.56
N LEU A 107 -5.07 -18.96 -6.25
CA LEU A 107 -4.29 -18.01 -5.46
C LEU A 107 -2.81 -18.42 -5.50
N ILE A 108 -1.93 -17.52 -5.91
CA ILE A 108 -0.48 -17.73 -5.91
C ILE A 108 0.15 -16.82 -4.85
N PRO A 109 0.60 -17.35 -3.70
CA PRO A 109 1.22 -16.57 -2.64
C PRO A 109 2.71 -16.35 -2.89
N GLU A 110 3.33 -15.50 -2.07
CA GLU A 110 4.78 -15.41 -1.91
C GLU A 110 5.37 -16.77 -1.54
N SER A 111 6.64 -16.97 -1.91
CA SER A 111 7.40 -18.19 -1.63
C SER A 111 7.83 -18.34 -0.16
N HIS A 112 7.13 -17.69 0.78
CA HIS A 112 7.44 -17.67 2.20
C HIS A 112 6.67 -18.77 2.95
N THR A 113 7.32 -19.90 3.27
CA THR A 113 6.70 -21.00 4.05
C THR A 113 6.95 -20.94 5.56
N ARG A 114 7.80 -20.01 6.01
CA ARG A 114 8.19 -19.88 7.43
C ARG A 114 7.56 -18.68 8.14
N ASN A 115 7.08 -17.70 7.37
CA ASN A 115 6.45 -16.51 7.94
C ASN A 115 4.99 -16.79 8.29
N GLN A 116 4.75 -17.14 9.56
CA GLN A 116 3.41 -17.49 10.05
C GLN A 116 2.38 -16.38 9.85
N PHE A 117 2.77 -15.11 10.00
CA PHE A 117 1.85 -13.99 9.75
C PHE A 117 1.42 -13.92 8.29
N TYR A 118 2.36 -14.12 7.36
CA TYR A 118 2.03 -14.13 5.94
C TYR A 118 1.15 -15.33 5.55
N LEU A 119 1.38 -16.50 6.14
CA LEU A 119 0.53 -17.67 5.90
C LEU A 119 -0.89 -17.48 6.49
N GLN A 120 -1.02 -16.79 7.64
CA GLN A 120 -2.31 -16.37 8.18
C GLN A 120 -3.03 -15.38 7.27
N ASN A 121 -2.29 -14.47 6.61
CA ASN A 121 -2.81 -13.61 5.56
C ASN A 121 -3.39 -14.43 4.40
N VAL A 122 -2.66 -15.43 3.89
CA VAL A 122 -3.14 -16.31 2.80
C VAL A 122 -4.43 -17.02 3.20
N ALA A 123 -4.52 -17.50 4.45
CA ALA A 123 -5.73 -18.13 4.97
C ALA A 123 -6.90 -17.14 5.12
N ALA A 124 -6.66 -15.91 5.55
CA ALA A 124 -7.68 -14.86 5.63
C ALA A 124 -8.21 -14.49 4.22
N LEU A 125 -7.32 -14.26 3.26
CA LEU A 125 -7.67 -13.98 1.87
C LEU A 125 -8.46 -15.14 1.23
N THR A 126 -8.02 -16.39 1.47
CA THR A 126 -8.75 -17.58 1.03
C THR A 126 -10.16 -17.65 1.62
N THR A 127 -10.33 -17.25 2.88
CA THR A 127 -11.63 -17.22 3.54
C THR A 127 -12.56 -16.20 2.88
N ILE A 128 -12.07 -14.99 2.61
CA ILE A 128 -12.82 -13.93 1.92
C ILE A 128 -13.28 -14.41 0.54
N LEU A 129 -12.34 -14.95 -0.27
CA LEU A 129 -12.64 -15.44 -1.62
C LEU A 129 -13.66 -16.59 -1.63
N ARG A 130 -13.55 -17.53 -0.68
CA ARG A 130 -14.52 -18.64 -0.54
C ARG A 130 -15.90 -18.14 -0.14
N GLN A 131 -15.99 -17.20 0.79
CA GLN A 131 -17.26 -16.61 1.20
C GLN A 131 -17.89 -15.75 0.10
N ALA A 132 -17.09 -15.19 -0.81
CA ALA A 132 -17.57 -14.54 -2.02
C ALA A 132 -18.14 -15.52 -3.07
N GLY A 133 -18.04 -16.84 -2.84
CA GLY A 133 -18.64 -17.87 -3.69
C GLY A 133 -17.66 -18.58 -4.63
N LEU A 134 -16.35 -18.36 -4.51
CA LEU A 134 -15.35 -18.99 -5.36
C LEU A 134 -14.82 -20.32 -4.80
N ILE A 135 -14.55 -21.28 -5.68
CA ILE A 135 -13.66 -22.40 -5.37
C ILE A 135 -12.22 -21.87 -5.37
N VAL A 136 -11.54 -21.93 -4.22
CA VAL A 136 -10.18 -21.40 -4.06
C VAL A 136 -9.18 -22.54 -3.84
N ARG A 137 -8.15 -22.59 -4.69
CA ARG A 137 -6.99 -23.47 -4.58
C ARG A 137 -5.71 -22.65 -4.56
N ILE A 138 -4.68 -23.12 -3.84
CA ILE A 138 -3.45 -22.35 -3.63
C ILE A 138 -2.31 -23.02 -4.40
N GLY A 139 -1.88 -22.39 -5.48
CA GLY A 139 -0.76 -22.85 -6.30
C GLY A 139 0.55 -22.25 -5.84
N THR A 140 1.62 -23.04 -5.74
CA THR A 140 2.93 -22.58 -5.28
C THR A 140 3.96 -22.52 -6.39
N LEU A 141 4.81 -21.50 -6.36
CA LEU A 141 5.98 -21.35 -7.23
C LEU A 141 7.23 -22.07 -6.67
N LEU A 142 7.12 -22.70 -5.49
CA LEU A 142 8.21 -23.41 -4.84
C LEU A 142 8.47 -24.76 -5.53
N PRO A 143 9.64 -24.95 -6.18
CA PRO A 143 9.93 -26.17 -6.94
C PRO A 143 10.05 -27.42 -6.06
N GLU A 144 10.35 -27.26 -4.76
CA GLU A 144 10.45 -28.36 -3.81
C GLU A 144 9.10 -28.98 -3.42
N ILE A 145 7.99 -28.26 -3.62
CA ILE A 145 6.63 -28.76 -3.36
C ILE A 145 6.14 -29.47 -4.62
N THR A 146 6.26 -30.80 -4.64
CA THR A 146 5.91 -31.65 -5.79
C THR A 146 4.60 -32.40 -5.63
N ALA A 147 3.94 -32.27 -4.48
CA ALA A 147 2.63 -32.82 -4.17
C ALA A 147 1.86 -31.87 -3.24
N PRO A 148 0.52 -31.97 -3.15
CA PRO A 148 -0.27 -31.19 -2.18
C PRO A 148 0.34 -31.31 -0.78
N THR A 149 0.73 -30.17 -0.21
CA THR A 149 1.47 -30.09 1.04
C THR A 149 0.74 -29.19 2.02
N ASP A 150 0.33 -29.77 3.13
CA ASP A 150 -0.36 -29.08 4.21
C ASP A 150 0.63 -28.30 5.08
N ILE A 151 0.32 -27.03 5.33
CA ILE A 151 1.07 -26.14 6.20
C ILE A 151 0.18 -25.74 7.36
N ALA A 152 0.57 -26.16 8.56
CA ALA A 152 -0.08 -25.77 9.79
C ALA A 152 0.22 -24.31 10.16
N LEU A 153 -0.81 -23.59 10.54
CA LEU A 153 -0.74 -22.20 10.99
C LEU A 153 -0.69 -22.14 12.52
N ALA A 154 -0.07 -21.07 13.04
CA ALA A 154 0.01 -20.83 14.48
C ALA A 154 -1.35 -20.69 15.19
N ASP A 155 -2.42 -20.41 14.45
CA ASP A 155 -3.80 -20.30 14.96
C ASP A 155 -4.61 -21.60 14.82
N GLY A 156 -3.97 -22.70 14.44
CA GLY A 156 -4.58 -24.02 14.28
C GLY A 156 -5.26 -24.26 12.94
N ARG A 157 -5.31 -23.28 12.04
CA ARG A 157 -5.78 -23.48 10.66
C ARG A 157 -4.74 -24.22 9.81
N LEU A 158 -5.18 -24.67 8.64
CA LEU A 158 -4.35 -25.37 7.66
C LEU A 158 -4.51 -24.70 6.30
N ILE A 159 -3.41 -24.52 5.57
CA ILE A 159 -3.45 -24.23 4.14
C ILE A 159 -2.76 -25.36 3.38
N THR A 160 -3.28 -25.70 2.21
CA THR A 160 -2.67 -26.71 1.33
C THR A 160 -2.04 -25.99 0.15
N LEU A 161 -0.72 -26.08 0.02
CA LEU A 161 0.01 -25.60 -1.16
C LEU A 161 0.11 -26.70 -2.19
N GLU A 162 -0.10 -26.35 -3.45
CA GLU A 162 -0.15 -27.34 -4.52
C GLU A 162 0.76 -26.99 -5.69
N PRO A 163 1.44 -27.99 -6.28
CA PRO A 163 2.30 -27.77 -7.43
C PRO A 163 1.47 -27.25 -8.61
N LEU A 164 1.98 -26.18 -9.23
CA LEU A 164 1.41 -25.62 -10.44
C LEU A 164 1.62 -26.58 -11.63
N ILE A 165 0.58 -26.74 -12.42
CA ILE A 165 0.59 -27.52 -13.67
C ILE A 165 0.25 -26.56 -14.80
N ARG A 166 1.14 -26.45 -15.79
CA ARG A 166 0.88 -25.69 -17.01
C ARG A 166 0.47 -26.62 -18.14
N ASN A 167 -0.70 -26.37 -18.72
CA ASN A 167 -1.19 -27.06 -19.91
C ASN A 167 -1.43 -26.03 -21.02
N GLY A 168 -0.47 -25.91 -21.95
CA GLY A 168 -0.48 -24.87 -22.97
C GLY A 168 -0.46 -23.47 -22.37
N ARG A 169 -1.49 -22.67 -22.67
CA ARG A 169 -1.69 -21.30 -22.15
C ARG A 169 -2.59 -21.24 -20.91
N ARG A 170 -2.76 -22.36 -20.21
CA ARG A 170 -3.54 -22.43 -18.96
C ARG A 170 -2.69 -22.93 -17.80
N LEU A 171 -2.85 -22.29 -16.65
CA LEU A 171 -2.22 -22.64 -15.39
C LEU A 171 -3.27 -23.17 -14.41
N MET A 172 -2.98 -24.32 -13.84
CA MET A 172 -3.93 -25.10 -13.06
C MET A 172 -3.24 -25.86 -11.93
N VAL A 173 -4.02 -26.54 -11.10
CA VAL A 173 -3.54 -27.57 -10.18
C VAL A 173 -4.28 -28.88 -10.46
N ALA A 174 -3.88 -29.97 -9.82
CA ALA A 174 -4.48 -31.29 -10.06
C ALA A 174 -6.02 -31.24 -9.90
N GLY A 175 -6.72 -31.58 -10.99
CA GLY A 175 -8.19 -31.64 -11.03
C GLY A 175 -8.91 -30.29 -10.97
N PHE A 176 -8.22 -29.16 -11.15
CA PHE A 176 -8.83 -27.84 -11.04
C PHE A 176 -8.27 -26.86 -12.07
N ASP A 177 -9.11 -26.51 -13.05
CA ASP A 177 -8.85 -25.47 -14.06
C ASP A 177 -9.58 -24.16 -13.67
N PRO A 178 -8.88 -23.14 -13.14
CA PRO A 178 -9.51 -21.91 -12.67
C PRO A 178 -9.83 -20.95 -13.81
N CYS A 179 -10.80 -20.06 -13.59
CA CYS A 179 -11.13 -18.97 -14.51
C CYS A 179 -10.12 -17.81 -14.42
N MET A 180 -9.59 -17.58 -13.21
CA MET A 180 -8.65 -16.49 -12.91
C MET A 180 -7.54 -16.94 -11.97
N ILE A 181 -6.44 -16.19 -12.00
CA ILE A 181 -5.27 -16.35 -11.15
C ILE A 181 -5.11 -15.05 -10.36
N LEU A 182 -5.15 -15.15 -9.04
CA LEU A 182 -4.91 -14.02 -8.14
C LEU A 182 -3.49 -14.14 -7.59
N LEU A 183 -2.65 -13.15 -7.91
CA LEU A 183 -1.29 -13.05 -7.40
C LEU A 183 -1.30 -12.32 -6.06
N ASN A 184 -0.92 -13.02 -4.99
CA ASN A 184 -0.50 -12.42 -3.72
C ASN A 184 1.02 -12.49 -3.55
N ASN A 185 1.72 -12.53 -4.68
CA ASN A 185 3.17 -12.55 -4.84
C ASN A 185 3.56 -11.35 -5.71
N ASP A 186 4.46 -10.49 -5.22
CA ASP A 186 4.88 -9.27 -5.93
C ASP A 186 5.76 -9.53 -7.16
N LEU A 187 6.15 -10.80 -7.39
CA LEU A 187 7.07 -11.25 -8.43
C LEU A 187 8.44 -10.56 -8.35
N SER A 188 8.91 -10.26 -7.13
CA SER A 188 10.19 -9.57 -6.92
C SER A 188 11.39 -10.31 -7.50
N ALA A 189 11.34 -11.63 -7.56
CA ALA A 189 12.38 -12.48 -8.14
C ALA A 189 12.36 -12.50 -9.69
N GLY A 190 11.44 -11.75 -10.31
CA GLY A 190 11.15 -11.83 -11.74
C GLY A 190 9.89 -12.62 -12.04
N VAL A 191 9.33 -12.36 -13.22
CA VAL A 191 8.15 -13.07 -13.73
C VAL A 191 8.56 -14.49 -14.15
N PRO A 192 8.08 -15.54 -13.45
CA PRO A 192 8.38 -16.91 -13.82
C PRO A 192 7.75 -17.26 -15.18
N ASP A 193 8.43 -18.10 -15.97
CA ASP A 193 7.94 -18.48 -17.30
C ASP A 193 6.53 -19.07 -17.24
N VAL A 194 6.19 -19.80 -16.17
CA VAL A 194 4.87 -20.40 -15.97
C VAL A 194 3.70 -19.40 -15.98
N LEU A 195 3.96 -18.12 -15.68
CA LEU A 195 2.95 -17.05 -15.66
C LEU A 195 2.86 -16.26 -16.97
N LYS A 196 3.75 -16.50 -17.93
CA LYS A 196 3.75 -15.79 -19.21
C LYS A 196 2.72 -16.40 -20.17
N ASP A 197 2.09 -15.57 -21.01
CA ASP A 197 1.25 -16.02 -22.12
C ASP A 197 0.09 -16.93 -21.72
N LEU A 198 -0.64 -16.56 -20.65
CA LEU A 198 -1.81 -17.28 -20.18
C LEU A 198 -3.10 -16.70 -20.77
N ASP A 199 -4.08 -17.57 -21.04
CA ASP A 199 -5.43 -17.20 -21.47
C ASP A 199 -6.32 -16.76 -20.30
N GLN A 200 -5.91 -17.10 -19.06
CA GLN A 200 -6.62 -16.73 -17.84
C GLN A 200 -6.27 -15.30 -17.42
N TRP A 201 -7.22 -14.63 -16.76
CA TRP A 201 -6.95 -13.37 -16.08
C TRP A 201 -5.92 -13.58 -14.97
N VAL A 202 -4.82 -12.82 -15.01
CA VAL A 202 -3.82 -12.75 -13.93
C VAL A 202 -3.96 -11.39 -13.27
N LEU A 203 -4.27 -11.37 -11.97
CA LEU A 203 -4.64 -10.18 -11.23
C LEU A 203 -3.73 -9.98 -10.01
N PRO A 204 -3.12 -8.80 -9.82
CA PRO A 204 -2.89 -7.76 -10.82
C PRO A 204 -2.19 -8.32 -12.08
N PRO A 205 -2.28 -7.63 -13.24
CA PRO A 205 -1.58 -8.05 -14.44
C PRO A 205 -0.09 -8.22 -14.18
N VAL A 206 0.53 -9.21 -14.83
CA VAL A 206 1.96 -9.51 -14.67
C VAL A 206 2.84 -8.29 -15.01
N ALA A 207 2.38 -7.43 -15.93
CA ALA A 207 3.03 -6.15 -16.28
C ALA A 207 3.07 -5.15 -15.11
N ALA A 208 2.19 -5.29 -14.11
CA ALA A 208 2.20 -4.52 -12.87
C ALA A 208 3.06 -5.19 -11.76
N GLY A 209 3.74 -6.29 -12.09
CA GLY A 209 4.69 -6.96 -11.21
C GLY A 209 5.94 -6.11 -10.95
N TRP A 210 6.73 -6.54 -9.97
CA TRP A 210 7.90 -5.82 -9.48
C TRP A 210 8.91 -5.38 -10.54
N THR A 211 9.24 -6.25 -11.50
CA THR A 211 10.34 -6.00 -12.43
C THR A 211 10.11 -4.78 -13.33
N THR A 212 8.85 -4.50 -13.62
CA THR A 212 8.39 -3.45 -14.53
C THR A 212 7.87 -2.23 -13.78
N ARG A 213 7.16 -2.44 -12.67
CA ARG A 213 6.59 -1.36 -11.87
C ARG A 213 7.68 -0.47 -11.26
N ARG A 214 7.46 0.85 -11.27
CA ARG A 214 8.36 1.86 -10.68
C ARG A 214 7.58 2.83 -9.81
N LYS A 215 8.07 3.10 -8.60
CA LYS A 215 7.44 4.06 -7.67
C LYS A 215 7.34 5.44 -8.29
N SER A 216 8.34 5.89 -9.04
CA SER A 216 8.33 7.18 -9.71
C SER A 216 7.17 7.29 -10.71
N GLN A 217 6.85 6.21 -11.42
CA GLN A 217 5.72 6.20 -12.37
C GLN A 217 4.40 6.25 -11.62
N HIS A 218 4.26 5.46 -10.55
CA HIS A 218 3.10 5.54 -9.67
C HIS A 218 2.88 6.98 -9.14
N PHE A 219 3.91 7.61 -8.58
CA PHE A 219 3.79 8.98 -8.06
C PHE A 219 3.56 10.02 -9.17
N ALA A 220 4.03 9.79 -10.40
CA ALA A 220 3.69 10.64 -11.54
C ALA A 220 2.18 10.57 -11.88
N HIS A 221 1.57 9.37 -11.88
CA HIS A 221 0.12 9.23 -11.99
C HIS A 221 -0.61 9.86 -10.80
N TYR A 222 -0.06 9.71 -9.59
CA TYR A 222 -0.63 10.32 -8.39
C TYR A 222 -0.62 11.86 -8.45
N ASN A 223 0.44 12.48 -8.99
CA ASN A 223 0.48 13.93 -9.23
C ASN A 223 -0.69 14.39 -10.10
N THR A 224 -0.97 13.68 -11.20
CA THR A 224 -2.09 14.00 -12.09
C THR A 224 -3.43 13.89 -11.36
N VAL A 225 -3.67 12.78 -10.67
CA VAL A 225 -4.89 12.53 -9.90
C VAL A 225 -5.09 13.59 -8.81
N VAL A 226 -4.03 13.94 -8.08
CA VAL A 226 -4.10 14.96 -7.04
C VAL A 226 -4.39 16.34 -7.63
N ASN A 227 -3.81 16.71 -8.76
CA ASN A 227 -4.06 18.02 -9.36
C ASN A 227 -5.53 18.17 -9.77
N GLU A 228 -6.12 17.14 -10.41
CA GLU A 228 -7.55 17.11 -10.75
C GLU A 228 -8.43 17.22 -9.49
N PHE A 229 -8.09 16.46 -8.44
CA PHE A 229 -8.84 16.46 -7.19
C PHE A 229 -8.69 17.77 -6.40
N ALA A 230 -7.50 18.35 -6.41
CA ALA A 230 -7.20 19.62 -5.75
C ALA A 230 -7.94 20.78 -6.42
N GLU A 231 -8.09 20.75 -7.74
CA GLU A 231 -8.92 21.71 -8.48
C GLU A 231 -10.39 21.59 -8.09
N LEU A 232 -10.94 20.36 -8.04
CA LEU A 232 -12.30 20.08 -7.60
C LEU A 232 -12.57 20.67 -6.20
N LEU A 233 -11.65 20.44 -5.26
CA LEU A 233 -11.79 20.87 -3.87
C LEU A 233 -11.19 22.24 -3.58
N LYS A 234 -10.59 22.93 -4.56
CA LYS A 234 -9.87 24.20 -4.37
C LYS A 234 -8.95 24.17 -3.14
N ILE A 235 -8.15 23.11 -3.01
CA ILE A 235 -7.16 22.93 -1.95
C ILE A 235 -5.75 23.02 -2.53
N ASP A 236 -4.76 23.31 -1.69
CA ASP A 236 -3.35 23.17 -2.09
C ASP A 236 -3.00 21.68 -2.26
N PRO A 237 -2.60 21.22 -3.47
CA PRO A 237 -2.25 19.82 -3.71
C PRO A 237 -1.10 19.33 -2.82
N TRP A 238 -0.20 20.21 -2.38
CA TRP A 238 0.89 19.84 -1.48
C TRP A 238 0.40 19.22 -0.16
N ARG A 239 -0.83 19.51 0.28
CA ARG A 239 -1.40 18.96 1.51
C ARG A 239 -1.73 17.48 1.45
N ILE A 240 -1.81 16.92 0.23
CA ILE A 240 -2.11 15.51 0.01
C ILE A 240 -1.08 14.79 -0.87
N ASN A 241 -0.05 15.51 -1.34
CA ASN A 241 0.93 14.98 -2.27
C ASN A 241 2.37 15.33 -1.87
N PRO A 242 3.21 14.35 -1.53
CA PRO A 242 4.64 14.57 -1.26
C PRO A 242 5.38 14.93 -2.55
N LEU A 243 6.24 15.95 -2.49
CA LEU A 243 7.16 16.24 -3.59
C LEU A 243 8.09 15.05 -3.84
N PHE A 244 8.47 14.80 -5.08
CA PHE A 244 9.46 13.76 -5.39
C PHE A 244 10.22 14.07 -6.66
N GLU A 245 11.42 13.52 -6.74
CA GLU A 245 12.28 13.50 -7.92
C GLU A 245 12.89 12.12 -8.14
N ARG A 246 13.33 11.86 -9.37
CA ARG A 246 13.93 10.56 -9.76
C ARG A 246 15.36 10.73 -10.24
N CYS A 247 16.27 9.97 -9.63
CA CYS A 247 17.60 9.73 -10.17
C CYS A 247 17.70 8.34 -10.80
N GLY A 248 18.05 8.30 -12.08
CA GLY A 248 18.42 7.07 -12.78
C GLY A 248 19.92 6.77 -12.69
N LYS A 249 20.31 5.52 -13.02
CA LYS A 249 21.70 5.04 -13.09
C LYS A 249 22.53 5.32 -11.83
N ILE A 250 22.14 4.72 -10.71
CA ILE A 250 22.87 4.80 -9.44
C ILE A 250 23.57 3.48 -9.15
N ASN A 251 24.78 3.57 -8.58
CA ASN A 251 25.44 2.45 -7.93
C ASN A 251 26.11 2.93 -6.63
N PHE A 252 25.46 2.65 -5.49
CA PHE A 252 25.99 3.03 -4.17
C PHE A 252 27.29 2.29 -3.80
N LYS A 253 27.57 1.11 -4.36
CA LYS A 253 28.84 0.40 -4.09
C LYS A 253 30.01 1.10 -4.76
N GLU A 254 29.79 1.58 -5.99
CA GLU A 254 30.78 2.27 -6.82
C GLU A 254 30.77 3.78 -6.66
N ARG A 255 29.88 4.31 -5.81
CA ARG A 255 29.66 5.76 -5.59
C ARG A 255 29.27 6.53 -6.85
N GLN A 256 28.58 5.86 -7.78
CA GLN A 256 28.09 6.48 -9.00
C GLN A 256 26.67 7.00 -8.78
N GLY A 257 26.41 8.23 -9.25
CA GLY A 257 25.08 8.86 -9.15
C GLY A 257 24.75 9.48 -7.78
N GLU A 258 25.66 9.46 -6.80
CA GLU A 258 25.47 10.12 -5.49
C GLU A 258 25.21 11.63 -5.65
N GLU A 259 25.86 12.27 -6.62
CA GLU A 259 25.70 13.70 -6.93
C GLU A 259 24.28 14.07 -7.39
N CYS A 260 23.66 13.21 -8.20
CA CYS A 260 22.26 13.39 -8.61
C CYS A 260 21.34 13.37 -7.38
N VAL A 261 21.54 12.38 -6.51
CA VAL A 261 20.73 12.23 -5.29
C VAL A 261 20.92 13.42 -4.36
N ALA A 262 22.15 13.87 -4.14
CA ALA A 262 22.46 15.05 -3.33
C ALA A 262 21.84 16.34 -3.91
N GLY A 263 21.84 16.48 -5.24
CA GLY A 263 21.19 17.60 -5.95
C GLY A 263 19.70 17.66 -5.65
N TYR A 264 18.96 16.57 -5.92
CA TYR A 264 17.52 16.55 -5.66
C TYR A 264 17.15 16.58 -4.17
N VAL A 265 18.00 16.06 -3.28
CA VAL A 265 17.83 16.27 -1.84
C VAL A 265 17.85 17.77 -1.52
N SER A 266 18.80 18.52 -2.07
CA SER A 266 18.91 19.96 -1.83
C SER A 266 17.70 20.74 -2.37
N GLU A 267 17.25 20.38 -3.57
CA GLU A 267 16.09 20.96 -4.23
C GLU A 267 14.81 20.73 -3.43
N ILE A 268 14.49 19.45 -3.15
CA ILE A 268 13.29 19.09 -2.40
C ILE A 268 13.31 19.70 -0.99
N LEU A 269 14.45 19.69 -0.28
CA LEU A 269 14.53 20.35 1.03
C LEU A 269 14.26 21.86 0.95
N THR A 270 14.65 22.52 -0.14
CA THR A 270 14.37 23.95 -0.36
C THR A 270 12.88 24.20 -0.53
N ASP A 271 12.20 23.36 -1.31
CA ASP A 271 10.77 23.45 -1.55
C ASP A 271 9.95 23.13 -0.29
N ILE A 272 10.34 22.10 0.47
CA ILE A 272 9.70 21.79 1.76
C ILE A 272 9.87 22.96 2.72
N LYS A 273 11.07 23.56 2.81
CA LYS A 273 11.29 24.76 3.67
C LYS A 273 10.39 25.92 3.27
N ALA A 274 10.14 26.11 1.97
CA ALA A 274 9.21 27.14 1.50
C ALA A 274 7.78 26.86 1.95
N LYS A 275 7.30 25.62 1.78
CA LYS A 275 5.97 25.20 2.25
C LYS A 275 5.81 25.24 3.76
N TYR A 276 6.84 24.86 4.50
CA TYR A 276 6.83 24.94 5.96
C TYR A 276 6.75 26.39 6.44
N ARG A 277 7.46 27.33 5.81
CA ARG A 277 7.31 28.76 6.09
C ARG A 277 5.91 29.28 5.72
N GLU A 278 5.36 28.87 4.58
CA GLU A 278 4.01 29.24 4.14
C GLU A 278 2.95 28.87 5.18
N TYR A 279 3.08 27.68 5.78
CA TYR A 279 2.12 27.15 6.75
C TYR A 279 2.51 27.33 8.22
N GLY A 280 3.62 28.03 8.52
CA GLY A 280 4.09 28.25 9.89
C GLY A 280 4.50 26.96 10.62
N ILE A 281 5.04 25.98 9.91
CA ILE A 281 5.45 24.68 10.44
C ILE A 281 6.87 24.78 11.00
N ASP A 282 7.01 24.55 12.31
CA ASP A 282 8.28 24.57 13.05
C ASP A 282 8.87 23.16 13.25
N HIS A 283 8.86 22.36 12.19
CA HIS A 283 9.50 21.05 12.16
C HIS A 283 10.64 21.05 11.15
N GLU A 284 11.69 20.28 11.43
CA GLU A 284 12.82 20.17 10.52
C GLU A 284 12.41 19.36 9.26
N PRO A 285 12.59 19.91 8.05
CA PRO A 285 12.36 19.18 6.81
C PRO A 285 13.29 17.97 6.68
N PHE A 286 12.78 16.90 6.09
CA PHE A 286 13.58 15.73 5.75
C PHE A 286 13.09 15.13 4.44
N VAL A 287 13.94 14.29 3.87
CA VAL A 287 13.71 13.60 2.60
C VAL A 287 13.91 12.12 2.83
N ILE A 288 13.09 11.32 2.15
CA ILE A 288 13.23 9.87 2.07
C ILE A 288 13.84 9.52 0.72
N VAL A 289 15.01 8.89 0.77
CA VAL A 289 15.66 8.31 -0.40
C VAL A 289 15.30 6.82 -0.41
N LYS A 290 14.60 6.35 -1.44
CA LYS A 290 14.14 4.96 -1.55
C LYS A 290 14.40 4.37 -2.94
N ALA A 291 14.73 3.08 -2.99
CA ALA A 291 14.83 2.35 -4.26
C ALA A 291 13.52 2.46 -5.06
N ASP A 292 13.62 2.77 -6.35
CA ASP A 292 12.48 3.01 -7.23
C ASP A 292 11.70 1.71 -7.54
N ALA A 293 12.43 0.59 -7.59
CA ALA A 293 11.88 -0.76 -7.48
C ALA A 293 12.26 -1.33 -6.09
N GLY A 294 11.43 -1.07 -5.07
CA GLY A 294 11.66 -1.38 -3.64
C GLY A 294 10.39 -1.92 -2.91
N THR A 295 10.45 -3.04 -2.16
CA THR A 295 9.34 -3.67 -1.39
C THR A 295 9.78 -3.84 0.06
N TYR A 296 8.81 -4.04 0.96
CA TYR A 296 9.02 -4.30 2.40
C TYR A 296 9.89 -3.27 3.12
N GLY A 297 9.86 -2.00 2.70
CA GLY A 297 10.63 -0.94 3.36
C GLY A 297 12.16 -1.06 3.22
N MET A 298 12.65 -1.91 2.30
CA MET A 298 14.08 -2.10 2.05
C MET A 298 14.64 -1.02 1.11
N GLY A 299 15.93 -0.71 1.26
CA GLY A 299 16.59 0.33 0.46
C GLY A 299 16.05 1.74 0.73
N ILE A 300 15.72 2.04 1.99
CA ILE A 300 15.18 3.35 2.42
C ILE A 300 16.11 4.02 3.42
N MET A 301 16.36 5.32 3.25
CA MET A 301 17.03 6.16 4.22
C MET A 301 16.36 7.53 4.37
N THR A 302 16.45 8.09 5.58
CA THR A 302 16.05 9.46 5.89
C THR A 302 17.27 10.37 5.79
N VAL A 303 17.12 11.52 5.15
CA VAL A 303 18.18 12.51 4.89
C VAL A 303 17.66 13.89 5.28
N ARG A 304 18.46 14.68 5.99
CA ARG A 304 18.17 16.06 6.40
C ARG A 304 19.10 17.06 5.72
N ASP A 305 20.26 16.59 5.27
CA ASP A 305 21.23 17.38 4.49
C ASP A 305 21.83 16.57 3.34
N ALA A 306 22.04 17.23 2.19
CA ALA A 306 22.59 16.59 0.99
C ALA A 306 23.99 15.99 1.21
N SER A 307 24.77 16.52 2.16
CA SER A 307 26.08 15.96 2.50
C SER A 307 25.99 14.56 3.10
N GLU A 308 24.86 14.16 3.73
CA GLU A 308 24.69 12.81 4.28
C GLU A 308 24.72 11.73 3.19
N VAL A 309 24.22 12.06 1.98
CA VAL A 309 24.26 11.17 0.81
C VAL A 309 25.70 10.97 0.33
N MET A 310 26.53 12.01 0.40
CA MET A 310 27.93 11.96 -0.03
C MET A 310 28.84 11.30 1.01
N GLN A 311 28.37 11.16 2.26
CA GLN A 311 29.14 10.68 3.40
C GLN A 311 28.65 9.33 3.95
N LEU A 312 27.90 8.57 3.15
CA LEU A 312 27.39 7.26 3.57
C LEU A 312 28.51 6.36 4.08
N ASN A 313 28.30 5.75 5.24
CA ASN A 313 29.21 4.74 5.75
C ASN A 313 29.00 3.37 5.05
N ARG A 314 29.89 2.41 5.31
CA ARG A 314 29.84 1.08 4.66
C ARG A 314 28.52 0.35 4.90
N ASN A 315 27.92 0.47 6.08
CA ASN A 315 26.65 -0.19 6.40
C ASN A 315 25.46 0.47 5.70
N GLN A 316 25.45 1.81 5.63
CA GLN A 316 24.42 2.56 4.92
C GLN A 316 24.47 2.27 3.42
N ARG A 317 25.65 2.26 2.80
CA ARG A 317 25.80 1.84 1.38
C ARG A 317 25.30 0.42 1.15
N LYS A 318 25.63 -0.52 2.04
CA LYS A 318 25.14 -1.91 1.94
C LYS A 318 23.60 -1.97 1.99
N LYS A 319 22.98 -1.17 2.86
CA LYS A 319 21.52 -1.08 3.00
C LYS A 319 20.85 -0.50 1.74
N MET A 320 21.47 0.51 1.12
CA MET A 320 20.94 1.19 -0.07
C MET A 320 21.27 0.48 -1.39
N ALA A 321 22.23 -0.44 -1.38
CA ALA A 321 22.67 -1.13 -2.59
C ALA A 321 21.77 -2.31 -2.98
N VAL A 322 20.96 -2.85 -2.07
CA VAL A 322 20.26 -4.13 -2.26
C VAL A 322 18.81 -4.06 -1.80
N VAL A 323 17.91 -4.65 -2.60
CA VAL A 323 16.48 -4.86 -2.29
C VAL A 323 16.18 -6.37 -2.13
N LYS A 324 14.89 -6.77 -2.15
CA LYS A 324 14.45 -8.17 -2.00
C LYS A 324 15.21 -9.09 -2.98
N GLU A 325 15.48 -10.33 -2.55
CA GLU A 325 16.24 -11.34 -3.31
C GLU A 325 17.70 -10.96 -3.68
N GLY A 326 18.29 -9.95 -3.05
CA GLY A 326 19.69 -9.59 -3.32
C GLY A 326 19.91 -8.75 -4.57
N LEU A 327 18.82 -8.29 -5.21
CA LEU A 327 18.87 -7.47 -6.42
C LEU A 327 19.48 -6.10 -6.14
N GLU A 328 20.28 -5.60 -7.09
CA GLU A 328 20.95 -4.31 -6.96
C GLU A 328 20.03 -3.14 -7.29
N VAL A 329 20.13 -2.07 -6.49
CA VAL A 329 19.40 -0.82 -6.72
C VAL A 329 20.07 -0.05 -7.85
N GLN A 330 19.33 0.18 -8.95
CA GLN A 330 19.80 0.92 -10.12
C GLN A 330 19.17 2.31 -10.26
N GLU A 331 18.03 2.53 -9.61
CA GLU A 331 17.22 3.75 -9.70
C GLU A 331 16.68 4.09 -8.32
N VAL A 332 16.63 5.38 -8.01
CA VAL A 332 16.25 5.89 -6.70
C VAL A 332 15.26 7.03 -6.85
N LEU A 333 14.26 7.00 -5.98
CA LEU A 333 13.32 8.07 -5.76
C LEU A 333 13.77 8.89 -4.55
N VAL A 334 13.84 10.20 -4.72
CA VAL A 334 14.05 11.17 -3.65
C VAL A 334 12.70 11.81 -3.38
N GLN A 335 12.13 11.61 -2.20
CA GLN A 335 10.77 12.06 -1.89
C GLN A 335 10.74 12.88 -0.60
N GLU A 336 9.90 13.91 -0.56
CA GLU A 336 9.55 14.64 0.66
C GLU A 336 9.19 13.67 1.80
N GLY A 337 9.82 13.86 2.94
CA GLY A 337 9.50 13.16 4.16
C GLY A 337 8.20 13.67 4.77
N VAL A 338 7.23 12.76 4.95
CA VAL A 338 6.00 13.05 5.69
C VAL A 338 6.14 12.50 7.10
N TYR A 339 5.91 13.36 8.10
CA TYR A 339 5.86 12.93 9.50
C TYR A 339 4.61 12.09 9.77
N THR A 340 4.69 11.17 10.72
CA THR A 340 3.49 10.63 11.38
C THR A 340 3.44 11.08 12.83
N PHE A 341 2.37 11.78 13.21
CA PHE A 341 2.13 12.20 14.60
C PHE A 341 1.02 11.40 15.27
N GLU A 342 0.61 10.30 14.64
CA GLU A 342 -0.27 9.32 15.26
C GLU A 342 0.51 8.40 16.19
N SER A 343 -0.11 8.03 17.31
CA SER A 343 0.47 7.07 18.23
C SER A 343 -0.56 6.09 18.77
N VAL A 344 -0.14 4.83 18.93
CA VAL A 344 -0.88 3.78 19.63
C VAL A 344 -0.06 3.42 20.86
N ALA A 345 -0.66 3.55 22.05
CA ALA A 345 0.02 3.27 23.32
C ALA A 345 1.42 3.92 23.42
N GLU A 346 1.49 5.22 23.12
CA GLU A 346 2.70 6.06 23.10
C GLU A 346 3.70 5.78 21.95
N ALA A 347 3.53 4.71 21.17
CA ALA A 347 4.42 4.35 20.08
C ALA A 347 3.97 4.96 18.73
N ALA A 348 4.93 5.32 17.87
CA ALA A 348 4.64 5.89 16.56
C ALA A 348 3.81 4.92 15.72
N ALA A 349 2.77 5.43 15.07
CA ALA A 349 1.85 4.65 14.28
C ALA A 349 1.59 5.28 12.91
N GLU A 350 1.41 4.47 11.88
CA GLU A 350 0.95 4.92 10.56
C GLU A 350 -0.18 4.00 10.05
N PRO A 351 -1.29 4.56 9.53
CA PRO A 351 -2.41 3.76 9.08
C PRO A 351 -2.15 3.14 7.70
N VAL A 352 -2.59 1.90 7.55
CA VAL A 352 -2.63 1.16 6.30
C VAL A 352 -4.08 0.91 5.92
N VAL A 353 -4.53 1.45 4.79
CA VAL A 353 -5.92 1.35 4.31
C VAL A 353 -6.00 0.27 3.25
N TYR A 354 -6.94 -0.67 3.40
CA TYR A 354 -7.17 -1.79 2.49
C TYR A 354 -8.40 -1.55 1.64
N MET A 355 -8.27 -1.89 0.35
CA MET A 355 -9.33 -1.83 -0.64
C MET A 355 -9.43 -3.15 -1.42
N ILE A 356 -10.65 -3.50 -1.78
CA ILE A 356 -10.99 -4.56 -2.74
C ILE A 356 -11.93 -3.91 -3.75
N ASP A 357 -11.67 -4.08 -5.06
CA ASP A 357 -12.20 -3.17 -6.09
C ASP A 357 -11.87 -1.71 -5.65
N HIS A 358 -12.76 -0.77 -5.95
CA HIS A 358 -12.66 0.62 -5.51
C HIS A 358 -13.25 0.89 -4.10
N PHE A 359 -13.58 -0.16 -3.33
CA PHE A 359 -14.18 -0.02 -2.00
C PHE A 359 -13.13 -0.11 -0.88
N VAL A 360 -13.18 0.84 0.06
CA VAL A 360 -12.40 0.74 1.30
C VAL A 360 -13.07 -0.29 2.21
N VAL A 361 -12.35 -1.38 2.51
CA VAL A 361 -12.88 -2.52 3.28
C VAL A 361 -12.35 -2.57 4.72
N GLY A 362 -11.32 -1.79 5.03
CA GLY A 362 -10.71 -1.78 6.35
C GLY A 362 -9.26 -1.31 6.32
N GLY A 363 -8.49 -1.77 7.31
CA GLY A 363 -7.13 -1.31 7.53
C GLY A 363 -6.63 -1.61 8.94
N PHE A 364 -5.38 -1.26 9.20
CA PHE A 364 -4.72 -1.39 10.50
C PHE A 364 -3.65 -0.31 10.68
N TYR A 365 -3.25 -0.04 11.93
CA TYR A 365 -2.05 0.73 12.20
C TYR A 365 -0.83 -0.17 12.22
N ARG A 366 0.23 0.27 11.54
CA ARG A 366 1.58 -0.23 11.78
C ARG A 366 2.18 0.58 12.92
N VAL A 367 2.61 -0.09 13.98
CA VAL A 367 3.09 0.52 15.22
C VAL A 367 4.54 0.12 15.46
N HIS A 368 5.41 1.08 15.77
CA HIS A 368 6.82 0.82 16.03
C HIS A 368 7.29 1.50 17.31
N ASN A 369 7.72 0.72 18.30
CA ASN A 369 8.15 1.23 19.61
C ASN A 369 9.52 1.91 19.57
N GLU A 370 10.41 1.43 18.70
CA GLU A 370 11.82 1.89 18.64
C GLU A 370 12.11 2.90 17.52
N ARG A 371 11.08 3.36 16.80
CA ARG A 371 11.25 4.28 15.67
C ARG A 371 10.44 5.56 15.85
N GLY A 372 11.04 6.65 15.40
CA GLY A 372 10.48 7.99 15.49
C GLY A 372 9.47 8.32 14.38
N GLN A 373 8.75 9.42 14.59
CA GLN A 373 7.76 10.03 13.69
C GLN A 373 8.26 10.35 12.27
N ASP A 374 9.57 10.45 12.07
CA ASP A 374 10.30 10.79 10.84
C ASP A 374 10.99 9.58 10.19
N GLN A 375 10.81 8.38 10.76
CA GLN A 375 11.48 7.16 10.31
C GLN A 375 10.50 6.21 9.66
N ASN A 376 10.98 5.37 8.73
CA ASN A 376 10.19 4.28 8.14
C ASN A 376 9.74 3.29 9.24
N LEU A 377 8.44 3.12 9.46
CA LEU A 377 7.92 2.19 10.47
C LEU A 377 7.75 0.76 9.90
N ASN A 378 7.79 0.58 8.57
CA ASN A 378 7.85 -0.73 7.92
C ASN A 378 9.26 -1.32 8.01
N ALA A 379 9.60 -1.79 9.21
CA ALA A 379 10.91 -2.31 9.56
C ALA A 379 10.80 -3.44 10.61
N PRO A 380 11.84 -4.30 10.76
CA PRO A 380 11.87 -5.30 11.81
C PRO A 380 11.64 -4.69 13.19
N GLY A 381 10.81 -5.33 14.01
CA GLY A 381 10.39 -4.82 15.33
C GLY A 381 9.03 -4.12 15.33
N MET A 382 8.43 -3.90 14.15
CA MET A 382 7.06 -3.40 14.07
C MET A 382 6.03 -4.41 14.60
N SER A 383 4.92 -3.86 15.09
CA SER A 383 3.71 -4.58 15.47
C SER A 383 2.51 -3.97 14.74
N PHE A 384 1.36 -4.64 14.81
CA PHE A 384 0.12 -4.14 14.22
C PHE A 384 -0.90 -3.93 15.31
N ALA A 385 -1.58 -2.80 15.25
CA ALA A 385 -2.76 -2.53 16.05
C ALA A 385 -3.96 -2.40 15.11
N PRO A 386 -5.13 -2.94 15.47
CA PRO A 386 -6.34 -2.72 14.68
C PRO A 386 -6.54 -1.22 14.44
N LEU A 387 -6.85 -0.84 13.20
CA LEU A 387 -7.41 0.49 12.98
C LEU A 387 -8.73 0.45 13.74
N ALA A 388 -8.89 1.32 14.73
CA ALA A 388 -10.08 1.33 15.57
C ALA A 388 -11.28 1.86 14.78
N PHE A 389 -11.71 1.10 13.80
CA PHE A 389 -13.00 1.22 13.17
C PHE A 389 -14.06 0.66 14.12
N TRP A 390 -14.40 1.44 15.14
CA TRP A 390 -15.78 1.40 15.65
C TRP A 390 -16.74 2.08 14.65
N SER A 391 -16.22 2.72 13.59
CA SER A 391 -16.99 3.34 12.51
C SER A 391 -16.29 3.16 11.16
N PRO A 392 -16.97 2.70 10.09
CA PRO A 392 -16.39 2.53 8.75
C PRO A 392 -15.74 3.81 8.17
N CYS A 393 -14.72 3.65 7.31
CA CYS A 393 -14.17 4.73 6.45
C CYS A 393 -15.23 5.37 5.51
N SER A 394 -16.39 4.75 5.34
CA SER A 394 -17.43 5.16 4.39
C SER A 394 -18.61 5.90 5.03
N THR A 395 -18.57 6.14 6.34
CA THR A 395 -19.68 6.74 7.09
C THR A 395 -19.21 7.98 7.86
N PRO A 396 -18.89 9.10 7.17
CA PRO A 396 -18.60 10.35 7.86
C PRO A 396 -19.82 10.85 8.64
N ASP A 397 -19.58 11.52 9.76
CA ASP A 397 -20.60 12.13 10.60
C ASP A 397 -20.54 13.66 10.47
N HIS A 398 -21.48 14.22 9.71
CA HIS A 398 -21.61 15.66 9.47
C HIS A 398 -22.00 16.46 10.72
N ALA A 399 -22.55 15.81 11.76
CA ALA A 399 -22.88 16.46 13.01
C ALA A 399 -21.71 16.47 14.01
N ALA A 400 -20.71 15.63 13.80
CA ALA A 400 -19.49 15.58 14.60
C ALA A 400 -18.45 16.62 14.15
N ARG A 401 -17.42 16.80 14.98
CA ARG A 401 -16.28 17.65 14.60
C ARG A 401 -15.54 17.05 13.39
N PRO A 402 -14.88 17.86 12.53
CA PRO A 402 -14.11 17.35 11.40
C PRO A 402 -13.02 16.34 11.78
N ASP A 403 -12.42 16.47 12.96
CA ASP A 403 -11.37 15.60 13.48
C ASP A 403 -11.89 14.36 14.22
N ALA A 404 -13.22 14.18 14.30
CA ALA A 404 -13.84 13.01 14.89
C ALA A 404 -13.41 11.75 14.13
N ALA A 405 -13.26 10.64 14.84
CA ALA A 405 -12.82 9.36 14.28
C ALA A 405 -13.47 9.00 12.92
N PRO A 406 -14.81 9.00 12.75
CA PRO A 406 -15.43 8.68 11.46
C PRO A 406 -15.03 9.63 10.32
N ASN A 407 -14.89 10.93 10.60
CA ASN A 407 -14.52 11.93 9.60
C ASN A 407 -13.04 11.82 9.21
N ARG A 408 -12.15 11.58 10.18
CA ARG A 408 -10.74 11.31 9.92
C ARG A 408 -10.54 10.04 9.10
N PHE A 409 -11.26 8.97 9.44
CA PHE A 409 -11.23 7.73 8.66
C PHE A 409 -11.82 7.91 7.25
N TYR A 410 -12.84 8.75 7.08
CA TYR A 410 -13.31 9.12 5.75
C TYR A 410 -12.23 9.83 4.94
N ALA A 411 -11.51 10.79 5.53
CA ALA A 411 -10.37 11.44 4.87
C ALA A 411 -9.28 10.42 4.49
N TYR A 412 -8.96 9.45 5.35
CA TYR A 412 -8.01 8.38 5.02
C TYR A 412 -8.50 7.55 3.82
N GLY A 413 -9.79 7.19 3.81
CA GLY A 413 -10.40 6.48 2.69
C GLY A 413 -10.42 7.27 1.38
N VAL A 414 -10.59 8.60 1.43
CA VAL A 414 -10.47 9.46 0.25
C VAL A 414 -9.04 9.44 -0.29
N ILE A 415 -8.03 9.69 0.55
CA ILE A 415 -6.63 9.73 0.10
C ILE A 415 -6.15 8.36 -0.40
N ALA A 416 -6.55 7.27 0.26
CA ALA A 416 -6.25 5.92 -0.20
C ALA A 416 -6.88 5.61 -1.56
N ARG A 417 -8.13 6.05 -1.81
CA ARG A 417 -8.79 5.86 -3.12
C ARG A 417 -8.15 6.70 -4.23
N LEU A 418 -7.61 7.89 -3.93
CA LEU A 418 -6.81 8.66 -4.90
C LEU A 418 -5.54 7.88 -5.29
N ALA A 419 -4.86 7.28 -4.32
CA ALA A 419 -3.68 6.47 -4.59
C ALA A 419 -4.02 5.19 -5.36
N LEU A 420 -5.17 4.55 -5.07
CA LEU A 420 -5.66 3.41 -5.83
C LEU A 420 -6.01 3.79 -7.28
N LEU A 421 -6.62 4.95 -7.50
CA LEU A 421 -6.93 5.45 -8.84
C LEU A 421 -5.66 5.73 -9.65
N ALA A 422 -4.63 6.29 -9.01
CA ALA A 422 -3.32 6.44 -9.64
C ALA A 422 -2.72 5.08 -10.02
N ALA A 423 -2.89 4.05 -9.19
CA ALA A 423 -2.46 2.70 -9.50
C ALA A 423 -3.27 2.05 -10.64
N ALA A 424 -4.57 2.35 -10.77
CA ALA A 424 -5.39 1.92 -11.90
C ALA A 424 -4.84 2.48 -13.23
N ARG A 425 -4.64 3.80 -13.30
CA ARG A 425 -4.05 4.48 -14.47
C ARG A 425 -2.64 3.99 -14.79
N GLU A 426 -1.84 3.68 -13.76
CA GLU A 426 -0.52 3.06 -13.88
C GLU A 426 -0.61 1.68 -14.55
N ILE A 427 -1.51 0.81 -14.08
CA ILE A 427 -1.72 -0.54 -14.63
C ILE A 427 -2.17 -0.48 -16.09
N GLU A 428 -3.07 0.43 -16.45
CA GLU A 428 -3.53 0.63 -17.84
C GLU A 428 -2.35 0.99 -18.75
N THR A 429 -1.50 1.91 -18.31
CA THR A 429 -0.31 2.34 -19.05
C THR A 429 0.69 1.20 -19.22
N LEU A 430 0.96 0.44 -18.15
CA LEU A 430 1.86 -0.72 -18.19
C LEU A 430 1.33 -1.84 -19.08
N SER A 431 0.02 -2.09 -19.05
CA SER A 431 -0.63 -3.13 -19.84
C SER A 431 -0.64 -2.78 -21.32
N ALA A 432 -0.92 -1.52 -21.67
CA ALA A 432 -0.83 -1.04 -23.04
C ALA A 432 0.59 -1.21 -23.62
N ALA A 433 1.62 -0.84 -22.85
CA ALA A 433 3.02 -0.98 -23.25
C ALA A 433 3.48 -2.45 -23.41
N ALA A 434 2.82 -3.39 -22.73
CA ALA A 434 3.12 -4.82 -22.87
C ALA A 434 2.48 -5.44 -24.14
N THR A 435 1.46 -4.80 -24.71
CA THR A 435 0.76 -5.23 -25.93
C THR A 435 1.28 -4.58 -27.21
N SER A 436 2.08 -3.51 -27.10
CA SER A 436 2.76 -2.80 -28.20
C SER A 436 4.14 -3.40 -28.47
#